data_AF-J4H0Y2-F1
#
_entry.id   AF-J4H0Y2-F1
#
_cell.length_a   1.000
_cell.length_b   1.000
_cell.length_c   1.000
_cell.angle_alpha   90.00
_cell.angle_beta   90.00
_cell.angle_gamma   90.00
#
_symmetry.space_group_name_H-M   'P 1'
#
loop_
_entity.id
_entity.type
_entity.pdbx_description
1 polymer ?
#
loop_
_entity_poly.entity_id
_entity_poly.type
_entity_poly.pdbx_seq_one_letter_code
_entity_poly.pdbx_strand_id
1 'polypeptide(L)'
;MLSTLARRYAQTVFVAHTVATPTSFRQVRSLSSDFHKNNAPVLKPKWNLNTTEPEPLTTPGPNQESGPKVWAFLLEQARKNASLTSEKAENVWKEREKVIARNLPKPHNTYSGRTVSLHSRTLGAAFGRLRRVLATNKVVKELRMTERHEKKGDKRRRLKSERWRRRFAHEVRKKVQLVNEIRARGS
;
A
#
# COMPACT_ATOMS: atom_id res chain seq x y z
N MET A 1 62.24 -38.88 41.89
CA MET A 1 63.51 -38.13 41.91
C MET A 1 63.76 -37.63 40.49
N LEU A 2 63.37 -36.39 40.21
CA LEU A 2 64.28 -35.29 39.78
C LEU A 2 64.51 -35.31 38.25
N SER A 3 63.80 -34.47 37.49
CA SER A 3 64.23 -33.11 37.06
C SER A 3 65.21 -33.22 35.88
N THR A 4 65.19 -32.48 34.77
CA THR A 4 64.77 -31.11 34.44
C THR A 4 65.33 -30.82 33.02
N LEU A 5 64.83 -29.77 32.36
CA LEU A 5 65.39 -29.11 31.16
C LEU A 5 65.30 -29.92 29.83
N ALA A 6 65.02 -29.34 28.65
CA ALA A 6 65.11 -27.96 28.22
C ALA A 6 64.07 -27.62 27.14
N ARG A 7 63.63 -26.36 27.21
CA ARG A 7 62.89 -25.61 26.20
C ARG A 7 63.71 -25.50 24.90
N ARG A 8 63.06 -25.71 23.75
CA ARG A 8 63.28 -24.89 22.54
C ARG A 8 61.95 -24.66 21.83
N TYR A 9 61.32 -23.56 22.18
CA TYR A 9 60.25 -22.95 21.40
C TYR A 9 60.87 -22.33 20.14
N ALA A 10 60.50 -22.83 18.96
CA ALA A 10 60.63 -22.07 17.72
C ALA A 10 59.40 -21.16 17.61
N GLN A 11 59.59 -19.87 17.87
CA GLN A 11 58.59 -18.83 17.60
C GLN A 11 58.65 -18.49 16.11
N THR A 12 57.67 -18.95 15.34
CA THR A 12 57.38 -18.37 14.03
C THR A 12 56.39 -17.23 14.22
N VAL A 13 56.90 -16.01 14.18
CA VAL A 13 56.11 -14.77 14.16
C VAL A 13 55.45 -14.67 12.79
N PHE A 14 54.17 -14.99 12.69
CA PHE A 14 53.36 -14.64 11.51
C PHE A 14 52.94 -13.16 11.65
N VAL A 15 53.64 -12.29 10.94
CA VAL A 15 53.28 -10.87 10.82
C VAL A 15 52.15 -10.75 9.79
N ALA A 16 50.90 -10.66 10.26
CA ALA A 16 49.75 -10.36 9.42
C ALA A 16 49.77 -8.87 9.03
N HIS A 17 50.20 -8.57 7.80
CA HIS A 17 50.00 -7.26 7.19
C HIS A 17 48.57 -7.19 6.65
N THR A 18 47.71 -6.42 7.31
CA THR A 18 46.38 -6.08 6.80
C THR A 18 46.50 -4.93 5.79
N VAL A 19 46.63 -5.27 4.51
CA VAL A 19 46.52 -4.29 3.42
C VAL A 19 45.05 -3.93 3.26
N ALA A 20 44.67 -2.75 3.75
CA ALA A 20 43.37 -2.15 3.50
C ALA A 20 43.26 -1.78 2.02
N THR A 21 42.36 -2.44 1.27
CA THR A 21 42.04 -2.05 -0.09
C THR A 21 41.09 -0.86 -0.09
N PRO A 22 41.38 0.23 -0.83
CA PRO A 22 40.48 1.38 -0.94
C PRO A 22 39.30 1.00 -1.83
N THR A 23 38.11 0.96 -1.24
CA THR A 23 36.84 0.84 -1.96
C THR A 23 36.65 2.04 -2.88
N SER A 24 36.93 1.86 -4.18
CA SER A 24 36.68 2.91 -5.17
C SER A 24 35.18 3.17 -5.27
N PHE A 25 34.77 4.41 -4.99
CA PHE A 25 33.42 4.89 -5.26
C PHE A 25 33.14 4.77 -6.76
N ARG A 26 32.29 3.82 -7.13
CA ARG A 26 31.81 3.66 -8.50
C ARG A 26 30.92 4.86 -8.85
N GLN A 27 31.40 5.72 -9.74
CA GLN A 27 30.58 6.75 -10.39
C GLN A 27 29.37 6.07 -11.04
N VAL A 28 28.18 6.41 -10.56
CA VAL A 28 26.93 6.03 -11.19
C VAL A 28 26.66 7.04 -12.30
N ARG A 29 26.70 6.56 -13.54
CA ARG A 29 26.23 7.29 -14.72
C ARG A 29 24.82 7.81 -14.46
N SER A 30 24.64 9.11 -14.63
CA SER A 30 23.36 9.79 -14.75
C SER A 30 22.63 9.29 -16.00
N LEU A 31 21.77 8.29 -15.82
CA LEU A 31 20.69 8.05 -16.78
C LEU A 31 19.56 8.97 -16.39
N SER A 32 19.45 10.08 -17.14
CA SER A 32 18.25 10.88 -17.24
C SER A 32 17.07 9.94 -17.51
N SER A 33 16.14 9.85 -16.58
CA SER A 33 14.79 9.43 -16.91
C SER A 33 13.87 10.56 -16.51
N ASP A 34 13.37 11.24 -17.52
CA ASP A 34 12.26 12.18 -17.45
C ASP A 34 11.02 11.41 -16.98
N PHE A 35 10.94 11.22 -15.66
CA PHE A 35 9.77 10.63 -15.03
C PHE A 35 8.67 11.69 -15.02
N HIS A 36 7.90 11.72 -16.11
CA HIS A 36 6.64 12.44 -16.21
C HIS A 36 5.80 12.18 -14.95
N LYS A 37 5.54 13.28 -14.23
CA LYS A 37 4.73 13.32 -13.01
C LYS A 37 3.26 13.05 -13.35
N ASN A 38 2.90 11.79 -13.56
CA ASN A 38 1.50 11.38 -13.49
C ASN A 38 1.10 11.24 -12.02
N ASN A 39 0.95 12.38 -11.36
CA ASN A 39 0.26 12.51 -10.07
C ASN A 39 -1.23 12.28 -10.32
N ALA A 40 -1.66 11.02 -10.40
CA ALA A 40 -3.07 10.71 -10.16
C ALA A 40 -3.33 10.92 -8.66
N PRO A 41 -4.27 11.79 -8.25
CA PRO A 41 -4.56 12.01 -6.84
C PRO A 41 -5.11 10.72 -6.24
N VAL A 42 -4.36 10.16 -5.28
CA VAL A 42 -4.86 9.09 -4.41
C VAL A 42 -5.97 9.69 -3.56
N LEU A 43 -7.22 9.46 -3.95
CA LEU A 43 -8.39 9.74 -3.14
C LEU A 43 -8.38 8.82 -1.92
N LYS A 44 -7.75 9.29 -0.83
CA LYS A 44 -7.94 8.70 0.49
C LYS A 44 -9.31 9.16 1.00
N PRO A 45 -10.20 8.28 1.46
CA PRO A 45 -11.39 8.72 2.19
C PRO A 45 -10.93 9.39 3.49
N LYS A 46 -11.04 10.71 3.53
CA LYS A 46 -10.86 11.54 4.72
C LYS A 46 -12.11 11.40 5.57
N TRP A 47 -12.08 10.53 6.57
CA TRP A 47 -13.04 10.62 7.68
C TRP A 47 -12.55 11.74 8.60
N ASN A 48 -13.05 12.96 8.38
CA ASN A 48 -12.73 14.11 9.22
C ASN A 48 -13.62 14.07 10.47
N LEU A 49 -13.05 13.73 11.63
CA LEU A 49 -13.68 13.89 12.95
C LEU A 49 -13.28 15.26 13.52
N ASN A 50 -13.77 16.35 12.95
CA ASN A 50 -13.67 17.68 13.55
C ASN A 50 -15.06 18.29 13.62
N THR A 51 -15.61 18.33 14.84
CA THR A 51 -16.74 19.19 15.22
C THR A 51 -16.27 20.64 15.15
N THR A 52 -16.67 21.32 14.10
CA THR A 52 -16.76 22.79 14.04
C THR A 52 -18.02 23.04 13.24
N GLU A 53 -19.00 23.65 13.90
CA GLU A 53 -20.27 24.01 13.30
C GLU A 53 -20.04 24.79 12.00
N PRO A 54 -20.65 24.38 10.88
CA PRO A 54 -20.49 25.11 9.64
C PRO A 54 -21.32 26.40 9.70
N GLU A 55 -20.62 27.54 9.71
CA GLU A 55 -21.14 28.82 9.24
C GLU A 55 -21.93 28.64 7.92
N PRO A 56 -23.10 29.28 7.77
CA PRO A 56 -24.01 29.01 6.67
C PRO A 56 -23.44 29.52 5.34
N LEU A 57 -23.19 28.59 4.41
CA LEU A 57 -22.82 28.90 3.03
C LEU A 57 -23.94 29.68 2.34
N THR A 58 -23.75 30.99 2.19
CA THR A 58 -24.52 31.85 1.30
C THR A 58 -24.18 31.45 -0.14
N THR A 59 -24.98 30.55 -0.70
CA THR A 59 -25.02 30.30 -2.16
C THR A 59 -25.81 31.45 -2.80
N PRO A 60 -25.37 32.05 -3.93
CA PRO A 60 -26.25 32.95 -4.68
C PRO A 60 -27.44 32.11 -5.15
N GLY A 61 -28.61 32.40 -4.57
CA GLY A 61 -29.78 31.55 -4.70
C GLY A 61 -30.26 31.43 -6.14
N PRO A 62 -30.56 30.22 -6.65
CA PRO A 62 -31.64 30.11 -7.60
C PRO A 62 -32.93 30.44 -6.84
N ASN A 63 -33.66 31.41 -7.38
CA ASN A 63 -34.92 31.97 -6.86
C ASN A 63 -35.77 30.99 -6.04
N GLN A 64 -36.21 31.48 -4.88
CA GLN A 64 -37.01 30.78 -3.88
C GLN A 64 -38.43 30.43 -4.38
N GLU A 65 -38.55 29.38 -5.19
CA GLU A 65 -39.85 28.74 -5.52
C GLU A 65 -39.80 27.21 -5.38
N SER A 66 -38.89 26.67 -4.57
CA SER A 66 -38.50 25.25 -4.62
C SER A 66 -39.08 24.39 -3.50
N GLY A 67 -40.18 24.80 -2.87
CA GLY A 67 -40.91 23.99 -1.89
C GLY A 67 -41.84 22.98 -2.58
N PRO A 68 -42.94 23.42 -3.23
CA PRO A 68 -43.93 22.51 -3.81
C PRO A 68 -43.52 21.91 -5.17
N LYS A 69 -42.72 22.60 -5.98
CA LYS A 69 -42.33 22.13 -7.34
C LYS A 69 -41.37 20.94 -7.31
N VAL A 70 -40.45 20.88 -6.36
CA VAL A 70 -39.52 19.74 -6.20
C VAL A 70 -40.28 18.51 -5.72
N TRP A 71 -41.17 18.67 -4.75
CA TRP A 71 -42.04 17.59 -4.28
C TRP A 71 -43.02 17.13 -5.36
N ALA A 72 -43.58 18.05 -6.16
CA ALA A 72 -44.42 17.71 -7.30
C ALA A 72 -43.64 16.93 -8.36
N PHE A 73 -42.41 17.35 -8.70
CA PHE A 73 -41.54 16.63 -9.62
C PHE A 73 -41.20 15.22 -9.11
N LEU A 74 -40.85 15.07 -7.83
CA LEU A 74 -40.58 13.77 -7.23
C LEU A 74 -41.83 12.86 -7.21
N LEU A 75 -43.00 13.40 -6.89
CA LEU A 75 -44.27 12.67 -6.90
C LEU A 75 -44.67 12.26 -8.32
N GLU A 76 -44.47 13.14 -9.30
CA GLU A 76 -44.72 12.86 -10.71
C GLU A 76 -43.78 11.75 -11.23
N GLN A 77 -42.49 11.82 -10.87
CA GLN A 77 -41.53 10.76 -11.18
C GLN A 77 -41.88 9.44 -10.49
N ALA A 78 -42.29 9.49 -9.22
CA ALA A 78 -42.74 8.30 -8.49
C ALA A 78 -44.00 7.68 -9.13
N ARG A 79 -44.97 8.49 -9.57
CA ARG A 79 -46.17 8.01 -10.29
C ARG A 79 -45.82 7.43 -11.65
N LYS A 80 -44.95 8.08 -12.43
CA LYS A 80 -44.43 7.57 -13.71
C LYS A 80 -43.74 6.22 -13.51
N ASN A 81 -42.86 6.13 -12.53
CA ASN A 81 -42.17 4.87 -12.18
C ASN A 81 -43.15 3.79 -11.69
N ALA A 82 -44.15 4.15 -10.89
CA ALA A 82 -45.19 3.22 -10.42
C ALA A 82 -46.04 2.68 -11.57
N SER A 83 -46.39 3.53 -12.55
CA SER A 83 -47.12 3.12 -13.76
C SER A 83 -46.27 2.26 -14.70
N LEU A 84 -44.96 2.46 -14.74
CA LEU A 84 -43.99 1.63 -15.47
C LEU A 84 -43.77 0.26 -14.80
N THR A 85 -43.91 0.17 -13.47
CA THR A 85 -43.83 -1.08 -12.70
C THR A 85 -45.15 -1.85 -12.66
N SER A 86 -45.97 -1.81 -13.73
CA SER A 86 -47.11 -2.73 -13.85
C SER A 86 -46.66 -4.18 -14.08
N GLU A 87 -45.39 -4.40 -14.43
CA GLU A 87 -44.80 -5.73 -14.35
C GLU A 87 -44.63 -6.15 -12.89
N LYS A 88 -45.04 -7.39 -12.55
CA LYS A 88 -44.80 -7.99 -11.23
C LYS A 88 -43.35 -7.71 -10.82
N ALA A 89 -43.12 -7.19 -9.62
CA ALA A 89 -41.78 -6.86 -9.11
C ALA A 89 -40.74 -7.99 -9.35
N GLU A 90 -41.21 -9.23 -9.36
CA GLU A 90 -40.48 -10.43 -9.76
C GLU A 90 -39.79 -10.34 -11.14
N ASN A 91 -40.45 -9.80 -12.16
CA ASN A 91 -39.87 -9.62 -13.50
C ASN A 91 -38.76 -8.58 -13.50
N VAL A 92 -38.97 -7.43 -12.85
CA VAL A 92 -37.95 -6.38 -12.69
C VAL A 92 -36.70 -6.92 -12.00
N TRP A 93 -36.90 -7.77 -10.99
CA TRP A 93 -35.80 -8.43 -10.28
C TRP A 93 -35.11 -9.48 -11.14
N LYS A 94 -35.86 -10.30 -11.90
CA LYS A 94 -35.29 -11.27 -12.86
C LYS A 94 -34.47 -10.59 -13.96
N GLU A 95 -34.92 -9.45 -14.48
CA GLU A 95 -34.17 -8.67 -15.47
C GLU A 95 -32.90 -8.08 -14.87
N ARG A 96 -33.00 -7.49 -13.68
CA ARG A 96 -31.83 -6.98 -12.95
C ARG A 96 -30.84 -8.07 -12.61
N GLU A 97 -31.30 -9.25 -12.19
CA GLU A 97 -30.44 -10.40 -11.92
C GLU A 97 -29.66 -10.80 -13.17
N LYS A 98 -30.32 -10.90 -14.34
CA LYS A 98 -29.65 -11.22 -15.61
C LYS A 98 -28.53 -10.23 -15.94
N VAL A 99 -28.70 -8.94 -15.64
CA VAL A 99 -27.70 -7.90 -15.93
C VAL A 99 -26.62 -7.83 -14.86
N ILE A 100 -27.00 -7.80 -13.59
CA ILE A 100 -26.08 -7.58 -12.46
C ILE A 100 -25.31 -8.85 -12.14
N ALA A 101 -25.97 -10.01 -12.02
CA ALA A 101 -25.32 -11.26 -11.66
C ALA A 101 -24.32 -11.73 -12.73
N ARG A 102 -24.59 -11.47 -14.01
CA ARG A 102 -23.64 -11.75 -15.09
C ARG A 102 -22.38 -10.90 -15.04
N ASN A 103 -22.49 -9.66 -14.58
CA ASN A 103 -21.38 -8.69 -14.55
C ASN A 103 -20.68 -8.60 -13.19
N LEU A 104 -21.14 -9.35 -12.18
CA LEU A 104 -20.47 -9.39 -10.88
C LEU A 104 -19.10 -10.06 -11.02
N PRO A 105 -18.03 -9.47 -10.47
CA PRO A 105 -16.75 -10.16 -10.40
C PRO A 105 -16.92 -11.45 -9.60
N LYS A 106 -16.30 -12.53 -10.08
CA LYS A 106 -16.31 -13.82 -9.36
C LYS A 106 -15.84 -13.59 -7.92
N PRO A 107 -16.47 -14.25 -6.93
CA PRO A 107 -16.04 -14.14 -5.54
C PRO A 107 -14.56 -14.52 -5.44
N HIS A 108 -13.84 -13.81 -4.56
CA HIS A 108 -12.43 -14.06 -4.34
C HIS A 108 -12.21 -15.49 -3.86
N ASN A 109 -11.36 -16.23 -4.56
CA ASN A 109 -10.89 -17.54 -4.13
C ASN A 109 -9.53 -17.41 -3.42
N THR A 110 -9.04 -18.49 -2.80
CA THR A 110 -7.74 -18.53 -2.10
C THR A 110 -6.56 -18.10 -2.99
N TYR A 111 -6.71 -18.22 -4.31
CA TYR A 111 -5.70 -17.89 -5.31
C TYR A 111 -5.83 -16.48 -5.88
N SER A 112 -6.95 -15.77 -5.67
CA SER A 112 -7.22 -14.47 -6.29
C SER A 112 -6.18 -13.39 -5.93
N GLY A 113 -5.50 -13.53 -4.78
CA GLY A 113 -4.40 -12.65 -4.37
C GLY A 113 -2.99 -13.15 -4.75
N ARG A 114 -2.89 -14.25 -5.50
CA ARG A 114 -1.66 -14.95 -5.88
C ARG A 114 -1.62 -15.30 -7.37
N THR A 115 -2.57 -14.83 -8.15
CA THR A 115 -2.65 -15.01 -9.60
C THR A 115 -2.45 -13.67 -10.31
N VAL A 116 -1.84 -13.72 -11.49
CA VAL A 116 -1.69 -12.57 -12.38
C VAL A 116 -2.02 -13.06 -13.78
N SER A 117 -2.94 -12.37 -14.46
CA SER A 117 -3.25 -12.67 -15.86
C SER A 117 -2.06 -12.31 -16.73
N LEU A 118 -1.75 -13.20 -17.67
CA LEU A 118 -0.76 -12.93 -18.70
C LEU A 118 -1.42 -12.07 -19.78
N HIS A 119 -0.81 -10.93 -20.08
CA HIS A 119 -1.22 -10.09 -21.20
C HIS A 119 -0.02 -10.03 -22.16
N SER A 120 -0.17 -10.61 -23.36
CA SER A 120 0.89 -10.83 -24.34
C SER A 120 2.01 -11.80 -23.92
N ARG A 121 2.96 -12.07 -24.84
CA ARG A 121 4.05 -13.06 -24.73
C ARG A 121 5.18 -12.65 -23.76
N THR A 122 4.96 -11.68 -22.87
CA THR A 122 5.97 -11.18 -21.92
C THR A 122 5.87 -11.86 -20.55
N LEU A 123 6.32 -13.11 -20.45
CA LEU A 123 6.30 -13.88 -19.20
C LEU A 123 7.12 -13.23 -18.08
N GLY A 124 8.29 -12.66 -18.40
CA GLY A 124 9.17 -12.03 -17.41
C GLY A 124 8.49 -10.87 -16.65
N ALA A 125 7.75 -10.02 -17.37
CA ALA A 125 7.01 -8.92 -16.76
C ALA A 125 5.89 -9.43 -15.84
N ALA A 126 5.20 -10.51 -16.22
CA ALA A 126 4.18 -11.13 -15.39
C ALA A 126 4.74 -11.72 -14.10
N PHE A 127 5.89 -12.41 -14.16
CA PHE A 127 6.58 -12.90 -12.96
C PHE A 127 7.03 -11.75 -12.04
N GLY A 128 7.51 -10.64 -12.60
CA GLY A 128 7.84 -9.44 -11.83
C GLY A 128 6.62 -8.85 -11.09
N ARG A 129 5.48 -8.76 -11.79
CA ARG A 129 4.20 -8.33 -11.19
C ARG A 129 3.76 -9.29 -10.08
N LEU A 130 3.77 -10.60 -10.34
CA LEU A 130 3.42 -11.63 -9.36
C LEU A 130 4.30 -11.52 -8.11
N ARG A 131 5.62 -11.37 -8.28
CA ARG A 131 6.55 -11.19 -7.16
C ARG A 131 6.20 -9.96 -6.32
N ARG A 132 5.83 -8.84 -6.96
CA ARG A 132 5.38 -7.62 -6.26
C ARG A 132 4.08 -7.84 -5.50
N VAL A 133 3.11 -8.54 -6.09
CA VAL A 133 1.83 -8.88 -5.43
C VAL A 133 2.09 -9.73 -4.18
N LEU A 134 2.89 -10.78 -4.29
CA LEU A 134 3.25 -11.65 -3.16
C LEU A 134 4.01 -10.90 -2.05
N ALA A 135 4.86 -9.94 -2.42
CA ALA A 135 5.59 -9.11 -1.45
C ALA A 135 4.66 -8.13 -0.71
N THR A 136 3.73 -7.47 -1.40
CA THR A 136 2.72 -6.57 -0.82
C THR A 136 1.82 -7.32 0.16
N ASN A 137 1.38 -8.52 -0.23
CA ASN A 137 0.56 -9.42 0.60
C ASN A 137 1.37 -10.12 1.70
N LYS A 138 2.69 -9.90 1.77
CA LYS A 138 3.61 -10.46 2.77
C LYS A 138 3.67 -11.99 2.80
N VAL A 139 3.23 -12.68 1.75
CA VAL A 139 3.18 -14.15 1.68
C VAL A 139 4.57 -14.76 1.90
N VAL A 140 5.59 -14.22 1.22
CA VAL A 140 6.97 -14.71 1.34
C VAL A 140 7.55 -14.48 2.74
N LYS A 141 7.22 -13.34 3.36
CA LYS A 141 7.67 -13.05 4.73
C LYS A 141 6.99 -14.01 5.72
N GLU A 142 5.70 -14.21 5.56
CA GLU A 142 4.93 -15.11 6.42
C GLU A 142 5.45 -16.54 6.32
N LEU A 143 5.64 -17.05 5.11
CA LEU A 143 6.22 -18.38 4.87
C LEU A 143 7.50 -18.59 5.69
N ARG A 144 8.46 -17.67 5.58
CA ARG A 144 9.73 -17.70 6.34
C ARG A 144 9.56 -17.62 7.85
N MET A 145 8.59 -16.83 8.32
CA MET A 145 8.31 -16.69 9.76
C MET A 145 7.58 -17.91 10.33
N THR A 146 6.82 -18.63 9.50
CA THR A 146 6.05 -19.82 9.89
C THR A 146 6.82 -21.12 9.73
N GLU A 147 7.94 -21.12 8.99
CA GLU A 147 8.84 -22.27 8.85
C GLU A 147 9.25 -22.89 10.19
N ARG A 148 9.35 -22.07 11.25
CA ARG A 148 9.63 -22.52 12.62
C ARG A 148 8.68 -21.88 13.61
N HIS A 149 8.38 -22.59 14.70
CA HIS A 149 7.57 -22.04 15.77
C HIS A 149 8.29 -20.88 16.49
N GLU A 150 7.70 -19.69 16.44
CA GLU A 150 8.09 -18.53 17.26
C GLU A 150 7.27 -18.52 18.56
N LYS A 151 7.96 -18.51 19.72
CA LYS A 151 7.30 -18.41 21.02
C LYS A 151 6.43 -17.15 21.10
N LYS A 152 5.28 -17.23 21.79
CA LYS A 152 4.30 -16.13 21.91
C LYS A 152 4.92 -14.82 22.45
N GLY A 153 5.82 -14.91 23.43
CA GLY A 153 6.50 -13.75 24.02
C GLY A 153 7.42 -13.04 23.02
N ASP A 154 8.22 -13.81 22.30
CA ASP A 154 9.15 -13.31 21.28
C ASP A 154 8.39 -12.67 20.11
N LYS A 155 7.29 -13.30 19.67
CA LYS A 155 6.38 -12.73 18.66
C LYS A 155 5.84 -11.36 19.08
N ARG A 156 5.44 -11.19 20.35
CA ARG A 156 4.94 -9.91 20.87
C ARG A 156 6.04 -8.84 20.90
N ARG A 157 7.24 -9.20 21.37
CA ARG A 157 8.42 -8.31 21.40
C ARG A 157 8.81 -7.86 20.00
N ARG A 158 8.89 -8.80 19.04
CA ARG A 158 9.17 -8.52 17.63
C ARG A 158 8.11 -7.60 17.01
N LEU A 159 6.82 -7.88 17.20
CA LEU A 159 5.76 -7.03 16.65
C LEU A 159 5.78 -5.62 17.24
N LYS A 160 6.09 -5.47 18.54
CA LYS A 160 6.28 -4.16 19.18
C LYS A 160 7.46 -3.41 18.55
N SER A 161 8.62 -4.05 18.40
CA SER A 161 9.80 -3.40 17.81
C SER A 161 9.62 -3.08 16.32
N GLU A 162 8.93 -3.93 15.56
CA GLU A 162 8.59 -3.66 14.17
C GLU A 162 7.64 -2.45 14.05
N ARG A 163 6.59 -2.36 14.89
CA ARG A 163 5.67 -1.22 14.90
C ARG A 163 6.41 0.07 15.23
N TRP A 164 7.28 0.06 16.24
CA TRP A 164 8.08 1.22 16.62
C TRP A 164 8.98 1.67 15.47
N ARG A 165 9.75 0.77 14.84
CA ARG A 165 10.60 1.10 13.68
C ARG A 165 9.81 1.68 12.51
N ARG A 166 8.61 1.17 12.23
CA ARG A 166 7.72 1.71 11.18
C ARG A 166 7.29 3.14 11.49
N ARG A 167 6.85 3.40 12.73
CA ARG A 167 6.43 4.74 13.18
C ARG A 167 7.60 5.71 13.17
N PHE A 168 8.74 5.30 13.73
CA PHE A 168 9.96 6.10 13.74
C PHE A 168 10.39 6.49 12.32
N ALA A 169 10.49 5.51 11.40
CA ALA A 169 10.84 5.78 10.01
C ALA A 169 9.83 6.70 9.30
N HIS A 170 8.54 6.63 9.65
CA HIS A 170 7.53 7.52 9.10
C HIS A 170 7.71 8.96 9.59
N GLU A 171 7.92 9.15 10.90
CA GLU A 171 8.18 10.48 11.46
C GLU A 171 9.48 11.09 10.97
N VAL A 172 10.56 10.29 10.84
CA VAL A 172 11.81 10.74 10.22
C VAL A 172 11.58 11.19 8.77
N ARG A 173 10.83 10.43 7.96
CA ARG A 173 10.52 10.83 6.58
C ARG A 173 9.76 12.15 6.51
N LYS A 174 8.77 12.36 7.37
CA LYS A 174 8.04 13.64 7.42
C LYS A 174 8.97 14.82 7.74
N LYS A 175 9.84 14.66 8.74
CA LYS A 175 10.79 15.72 9.11
C LYS A 175 11.78 16.01 7.98
N VAL A 176 12.30 14.97 7.31
CA VAL A 176 13.18 15.13 6.14
C VAL A 176 12.45 15.80 4.97
N GLN A 177 11.19 15.43 4.72
CA GLN A 177 10.37 16.09 3.70
C GLN A 177 10.22 17.58 3.98
N LEU A 178 9.92 17.96 5.23
CA LEU A 178 9.83 19.36 5.63
C LEU A 178 11.16 20.11 5.42
N VAL A 179 12.29 19.53 5.83
CA VAL A 179 13.61 20.14 5.63
C VAL A 179 13.91 20.33 4.14
N ASN A 180 13.58 19.34 3.30
CA ASN A 180 13.75 19.45 1.86
C ASN A 180 12.84 20.53 1.25
N GLU A 181 11.62 20.71 1.76
CA GLU A 181 10.71 21.79 1.35
C GLU A 181 11.24 23.17 1.73
N ILE A 182 11.78 23.34 2.94
CA ILE A 182 12.42 24.59 3.38
C ILE A 182 13.64 24.90 2.50
N ARG A 183 14.50 23.91 2.26
CA ARG A 183 15.67 24.05 1.40
C ARG A 183 15.28 24.40 -0.05
N ALA A 184 14.21 23.79 -0.57
CA ALA A 184 13.71 24.08 -1.91
C ALA A 184 13.14 25.50 -2.04
N ARG A 185 12.67 26.10 -0.93
CA ARG A 185 12.23 27.51 -0.87
C ARG A 185 13.39 28.50 -0.76
N GLY A 186 14.61 28.02 -0.45
CA GLY A 186 15.82 28.85 -0.38
C GLY A 186 16.08 29.49 0.99
N SER A 187 15.53 28.92 2.08
CA SER A 187 15.90 29.27 3.46
C SER A 187 17.00 28.38 4.02
#